data_AF-A0AAE1F9C7-F1
#
_entry.id   AF-A0AAE1F9C7-F1
#
_cell.length_a   1.000
_cell.length_b   1.000
_cell.length_c   1.000
_cell.angle_alpha   90.00
_cell.angle_beta   90.00
_cell.angle_gamma   90.00
#
_symmetry.space_group_name_H-M   'P 1'
#
loop_
_entity.id
_entity.type
_entity.pdbx_description
1 polymer ?
#
loop_
_entity_poly.entity_id
_entity_poly.type
_entity_poly.pdbx_seq_one_letter_code
_entity_poly.pdbx_strand_id
1 'polypeptide(L)'
;MAAAHQLNKAGHLVTVFERNDRVGGLLQYGIPTMKLSKEVVQRRVELLKAEGISFKTNVNVGKDISAKDLQEEFDAVLLCMGATWPRDLPITNRQLEGIHFAMAFLETWQKKQMGNTIDVAALHAKDKDVIVIGGGDTGCDCIGTSLRQGAKSITTFEILPKPPPSRGGDNPWPTYPRVFKVDYGHEEVKLKFGRDPREYSTLTKEFLDDGNGKVAGVQTVKVEWTKDPSGRWKMDEVEGSEKVYKADLVLLAMGFLGPERYIINELELEQDPRSNISTPSGKYSTSVDKIFAAGDCRRGQSLVVWAINEGRQAAREVDAYLMQSSTLPLSGGVVQITQKG
;
A
#
# COMPACT_ATOMS: atom_id res chain seq x y z
N MET A 1 5.10 13.09 -7.07
CA MET A 1 5.76 14.19 -6.31
C MET A 1 7.28 14.24 -6.47
N ALA A 2 8.04 13.19 -6.12
CA ALA A 2 9.51 13.24 -6.22
C ALA A 2 10.01 13.46 -7.65
N ALA A 3 9.42 12.78 -8.63
CA ALA A 3 9.72 12.97 -10.05
C ALA A 3 9.38 14.38 -10.53
N ALA A 4 8.16 14.85 -10.26
CA ALA A 4 7.70 16.19 -10.61
C ALA A 4 8.65 17.29 -10.13
N HIS A 5 9.14 17.20 -8.89
CA HIS A 5 10.12 18.13 -8.34
C HIS A 5 11.45 18.14 -9.11
N GLN A 6 11.95 16.97 -9.53
CA GLN A 6 13.20 16.89 -10.29
C GLN A 6 13.02 17.42 -11.73
N LEU A 7 11.93 17.03 -12.40
CA LEU A 7 11.63 17.50 -13.75
C LEU A 7 11.42 19.01 -13.78
N ASN A 8 10.67 19.56 -12.82
CA ASN A 8 10.49 21.00 -12.68
C ASN A 8 11.82 21.75 -12.49
N LYS A 9 12.73 21.17 -11.69
CA LYS A 9 14.09 21.71 -11.50
C LYS A 9 14.95 21.67 -12.75
N ALA A 10 14.72 20.71 -13.64
CA ALA A 10 15.37 20.64 -14.94
C ALA A 10 14.76 21.60 -15.99
N GLY A 11 13.66 22.30 -15.65
CA GLY A 11 13.02 23.29 -16.53
C GLY A 11 11.78 22.76 -17.27
N HIS A 12 11.33 21.54 -16.97
CA HIS A 12 10.12 20.98 -17.59
C HIS A 12 8.85 21.51 -16.95
N LEU A 13 7.81 21.72 -17.76
CA LEU A 13 6.45 21.97 -17.26
C LEU A 13 5.84 20.64 -16.79
N VAL A 14 5.39 20.58 -15.55
CA VAL A 14 4.87 19.34 -14.96
C VAL A 14 3.44 19.52 -14.47
N THR A 15 2.55 18.63 -14.94
CA THR A 15 1.21 18.46 -14.40
C THR A 15 1.09 17.09 -13.73
N VAL A 16 0.58 17.07 -12.50
CA VAL A 16 0.28 15.84 -11.75
C VAL A 16 -1.23 15.66 -11.68
N PHE A 17 -1.72 14.55 -12.21
CA PHE A 17 -3.11 14.12 -12.08
C PHE A 17 -3.27 13.22 -10.85
N GLU A 18 -4.26 13.50 -10.02
CA GLU A 18 -4.56 12.77 -8.78
C GLU A 18 -6.05 12.45 -8.74
N ARG A 19 -6.38 11.17 -8.54
CA ARG A 19 -7.78 10.72 -8.52
C ARG A 19 -8.54 11.20 -7.30
N ASN A 20 -7.86 11.41 -6.18
CA ASN A 20 -8.47 11.87 -4.95
C ASN A 20 -8.57 13.39 -4.87
N ASP A 21 -9.31 13.88 -3.88
CA ASP A 21 -9.52 15.30 -3.61
C ASP A 21 -8.25 16.02 -3.12
N ARG A 22 -7.25 15.29 -2.64
CA ARG A 22 -5.97 15.82 -2.15
C ARG A 22 -4.79 14.98 -2.62
N VAL A 23 -3.65 15.64 -2.80
CA VAL A 23 -2.40 15.03 -3.24
C VAL A 23 -1.70 14.34 -2.08
N GLY A 24 -1.09 13.18 -2.35
CA GLY A 24 -0.16 12.53 -1.42
C GLY A 24 -0.30 11.00 -1.34
N GLY A 25 -1.29 10.42 -2.03
CA GLY A 25 -1.50 8.98 -2.07
C GLY A 25 -1.60 8.37 -0.66
N LEU A 26 -0.88 7.28 -0.41
CA LEU A 26 -0.86 6.62 0.91
C LEU A 26 -0.39 7.53 2.05
N LEU A 27 0.46 8.52 1.80
CA LEU A 27 0.88 9.47 2.84
C LEU A 27 -0.30 10.32 3.33
N GLN A 28 -1.29 10.55 2.46
CA GLN A 28 -2.48 11.33 2.76
C GLN A 28 -3.63 10.47 3.30
N TYR A 29 -3.89 9.33 2.65
CA TYR A 29 -5.09 8.52 2.87
C TYR A 29 -4.84 7.17 3.54
N GLY A 30 -3.62 6.63 3.52
CA GLY A 30 -3.32 5.32 4.11
C GLY A 30 -2.72 5.42 5.50
N ILE A 31 -1.56 6.06 5.61
CA ILE A 31 -0.82 6.18 6.86
C ILE A 31 -1.63 7.06 7.83
N PRO A 32 -1.92 6.61 9.06
CA PRO A 32 -2.70 7.41 10.01
C PRO A 32 -2.02 8.70 10.49
N THR A 33 -2.82 9.65 10.96
CA THR A 33 -2.36 10.94 11.52
C THR A 33 -1.38 10.82 12.69
N MET A 34 -1.54 9.80 13.54
CA MET A 34 -0.63 9.55 14.68
C MET A 34 0.79 9.13 14.26
N LYS A 35 0.96 8.61 13.03
CA LYS A 35 2.26 8.18 12.50
C LYS A 35 2.86 9.20 11.55
N LEU A 36 2.02 9.90 10.78
CA LEU A 36 2.43 10.96 9.86
C LEU A 36 1.41 12.09 9.83
N SER A 37 1.81 13.26 10.35
CA SER A 37 1.01 14.48 10.26
C SER A 37 0.74 14.86 8.81
N LYS A 38 -0.52 15.18 8.50
CA LYS A 38 -0.96 15.61 7.17
C LYS A 38 -0.50 17.01 6.82
N GLU A 39 -0.17 17.83 7.83
CA GLU A 39 0.43 19.15 7.63
C GLU A 39 1.80 19.05 6.96
N VAL A 40 2.59 18.02 7.27
CA VAL A 40 3.91 17.80 6.64
C VAL A 40 3.76 17.47 5.16
N VAL A 41 2.76 16.65 4.81
CA VAL A 41 2.43 16.30 3.43
C VAL A 41 1.93 17.54 2.70
N GLN A 42 0.99 18.27 3.29
CA GLN A 42 0.44 19.50 2.72
C GLN A 42 1.52 20.55 2.47
N ARG A 43 2.40 20.79 3.44
CA ARG A 43 3.53 21.72 3.29
C ARG A 43 4.42 21.35 2.10
N ARG A 44 4.66 20.04 1.89
CA ARG A 44 5.44 19.59 0.73
C ARG A 44 4.70 19.85 -0.58
N VAL A 45 3.39 19.62 -0.63
CA VAL A 45 2.57 19.89 -1.83
C VAL A 45 2.54 21.38 -2.14
N GLU A 46 2.33 22.25 -1.15
CA GLU A 46 2.30 23.70 -1.34
C GLU A 46 3.65 24.25 -1.83
N LEU A 47 4.77 23.72 -1.32
CA LEU A 47 6.08 24.06 -1.86
C LEU A 47 6.19 23.72 -3.36
N LEU A 48 5.76 22.53 -3.76
CA LEU A 48 5.82 22.10 -5.16
C LEU A 48 4.91 22.93 -6.07
N LYS A 49 3.73 23.33 -5.58
CA LYS A 49 2.85 24.27 -6.29
C LYS A 49 3.50 25.63 -6.48
N ALA A 50 4.11 26.17 -5.42
CA ALA A 50 4.82 27.46 -5.46
C ALA A 50 6.04 27.42 -6.41
N GLU A 51 6.66 26.25 -6.61
CA GLU A 51 7.72 26.02 -7.59
C GLU A 51 7.21 25.92 -9.05
N GLY A 52 5.89 25.94 -9.28
CA GLY A 52 5.28 25.94 -10.63
C GLY A 52 4.66 24.62 -11.07
N ILE A 53 4.64 23.58 -10.22
CA ILE A 53 4.03 22.29 -10.56
C ILE A 53 2.51 22.39 -10.46
N SER A 54 1.82 22.03 -11.55
CA SER A 54 0.36 21.98 -11.59
C SER A 54 -0.18 20.68 -11.00
N PHE A 55 -1.19 20.75 -10.14
CA PHE A 55 -1.89 19.58 -9.60
C PHE A 55 -3.36 19.63 -10.00
N LYS A 56 -3.83 18.59 -10.70
CA LYS A 56 -5.23 18.37 -11.05
C LYS A 56 -5.78 17.23 -10.19
N THR A 57 -6.50 17.57 -9.13
CA THR A 57 -7.15 16.60 -8.21
C THR A 57 -8.55 16.23 -8.68
N ASN A 58 -9.12 15.16 -8.14
CA ASN A 58 -10.40 14.57 -8.58
C ASN A 58 -10.40 14.19 -10.07
N VAL A 59 -9.24 13.74 -10.58
CA VAL A 59 -9.11 13.27 -11.97
C VAL A 59 -8.54 11.86 -11.97
N ASN A 60 -9.41 10.88 -12.23
CA ASN A 60 -9.03 9.48 -12.40
C ASN A 60 -8.73 9.18 -13.86
N VAL A 61 -7.47 9.34 -14.25
CA VAL A 61 -6.96 8.99 -15.59
C VAL A 61 -7.33 7.55 -15.94
N GLY A 62 -7.81 7.30 -17.15
CA GLY A 62 -8.38 6.03 -17.63
C GLY A 62 -9.85 5.78 -17.26
N LYS A 63 -10.48 6.72 -16.53
CA LYS A 63 -11.94 6.74 -16.28
C LYS A 63 -12.57 8.07 -16.62
N ASP A 64 -12.04 9.16 -16.06
CA ASP A 64 -12.56 10.52 -16.26
C ASP A 64 -11.96 11.17 -17.51
N ILE A 65 -10.70 10.87 -17.81
CA ILE A 65 -9.97 11.28 -19.01
C ILE A 65 -9.17 10.10 -19.55
N SER A 66 -8.91 10.01 -20.85
CA SER A 66 -8.14 8.91 -21.42
C SER A 66 -6.66 9.02 -21.09
N ALA A 67 -6.02 7.88 -20.83
CA ALA A 67 -4.56 7.81 -20.73
C ALA A 67 -3.87 8.00 -22.10
N LYS A 68 -4.54 7.62 -23.20
CA LYS A 68 -4.04 7.85 -24.58
C LYS A 68 -4.07 9.32 -24.95
N ASP A 69 -5.15 10.04 -24.61
CA ASP A 69 -5.21 11.49 -24.83
C ASP A 69 -4.04 12.20 -24.13
N LEU A 70 -3.71 11.81 -22.89
CA LEU A 70 -2.53 12.34 -22.19
C LEU A 70 -1.21 11.97 -22.85
N GLN A 71 -1.10 10.80 -23.49
CA GLN A 71 0.09 10.42 -24.25
C GLN A 71 0.27 11.28 -25.51
N GLU A 72 -0.82 11.74 -26.12
CA GLU A 72 -0.79 12.63 -27.28
C GLU A 72 -0.52 14.08 -26.87
N GLU A 73 -1.11 14.54 -25.77
CA GLU A 73 -0.99 15.93 -25.28
C GLU A 73 0.35 16.25 -24.62
N PHE A 74 1.03 15.26 -24.01
CA PHE A 74 2.28 15.45 -23.28
C PHE A 74 3.47 14.80 -23.99
N ASP A 75 4.64 15.44 -23.93
CA ASP A 75 5.87 14.89 -24.51
C ASP A 75 6.34 13.60 -23.81
N ALA A 76 5.99 13.42 -22.53
CA ALA A 76 6.24 12.21 -21.76
C ALA A 76 5.21 12.05 -20.62
N VAL A 77 4.86 10.80 -20.30
CA VAL A 77 3.95 10.45 -19.20
C VAL A 77 4.62 9.49 -18.23
N LEU A 78 4.60 9.82 -16.94
CA LEU A 78 5.14 8.97 -15.87
C LEU A 78 4.02 8.44 -14.97
N LEU A 79 3.80 7.13 -15.03
CA LEU A 79 2.83 6.41 -14.21
C LEU A 79 3.36 6.22 -12.78
N CYS A 80 2.62 6.74 -11.80
CA CYS A 80 2.94 6.72 -10.37
C CYS A 80 1.71 6.32 -9.52
N MET A 81 0.83 5.46 -10.06
CA MET A 81 -0.49 5.16 -9.48
C MET A 81 -0.49 4.22 -8.26
N GLY A 82 0.68 3.67 -7.91
CA GLY A 82 0.85 2.74 -6.79
C GLY A 82 0.31 1.33 -7.05
N ALA A 83 0.45 0.44 -6.07
CA ALA A 83 -0.11 -0.92 -6.12
C ALA A 83 -1.46 -0.95 -5.38
N THR A 84 -2.52 -0.42 -6.01
CA THR A 84 -3.81 -0.18 -5.35
C THR A 84 -4.73 -1.40 -5.29
N TRP A 85 -4.45 -2.47 -6.05
CA TRP A 85 -5.30 -3.65 -6.10
C TRP A 85 -5.13 -4.52 -4.85
N PRO A 86 -6.12 -4.61 -3.94
CA PRO A 86 -5.97 -5.33 -2.69
C PRO A 86 -5.96 -6.85 -2.91
N ARG A 87 -5.24 -7.58 -2.04
CA ARG A 87 -5.36 -9.03 -1.96
C ARG A 87 -6.63 -9.40 -1.21
N ASP A 88 -7.47 -10.20 -1.85
CA ASP A 88 -8.71 -10.70 -1.27
C ASP A 88 -8.55 -12.06 -0.57
N LEU A 89 -9.55 -12.43 0.23
CA LEU A 89 -9.66 -13.71 0.92
C LEU A 89 -10.99 -14.39 0.55
N PRO A 90 -11.07 -15.05 -0.63
CA PRO A 90 -12.31 -15.61 -1.16
C PRO A 90 -12.65 -16.96 -0.51
N ILE A 91 -12.97 -16.93 0.78
CA ILE A 91 -13.43 -18.07 1.57
C ILE A 91 -14.94 -18.00 1.79
N THR A 92 -15.52 -19.04 2.39
CA THR A 92 -16.93 -19.10 2.73
C THR A 92 -17.40 -17.84 3.44
N ASN A 93 -18.53 -17.29 2.99
CA ASN A 93 -19.18 -16.10 3.53
C ASN A 93 -18.37 -14.78 3.43
N ARG A 94 -17.43 -14.69 2.49
CA ARG A 94 -16.66 -13.45 2.22
C ARG A 94 -17.54 -12.24 1.90
N GLN A 95 -18.74 -12.46 1.37
CA GLN A 95 -19.70 -11.43 0.96
C GLN A 95 -20.51 -10.79 2.10
N LEU A 96 -20.40 -11.29 3.35
CA LEU A 96 -21.15 -10.74 4.48
C LEU A 96 -20.81 -9.27 4.74
N GLU A 97 -21.79 -8.51 5.22
CA GLU A 97 -21.59 -7.14 5.67
C GLU A 97 -20.63 -7.12 6.87
N GLY A 98 -19.77 -6.10 6.92
CA GLY A 98 -18.75 -5.95 7.97
C GLY A 98 -17.38 -6.52 7.60
N ILE A 99 -17.20 -7.11 6.42
CA ILE A 99 -15.89 -7.57 5.92
C ILE A 99 -15.37 -6.59 4.87
N HIS A 100 -14.32 -5.85 5.22
CA HIS A 100 -13.80 -4.75 4.40
C HIS A 100 -12.29 -4.84 4.17
N PHE A 101 -11.82 -4.27 3.07
CA PHE A 101 -10.38 -4.06 2.88
C PHE A 101 -9.84 -3.00 3.84
N ALA A 102 -8.65 -3.22 4.38
CA ALA A 102 -7.99 -2.32 5.31
C ALA A 102 -7.85 -0.89 4.75
N MET A 103 -7.53 -0.75 3.46
CA MET A 103 -7.41 0.58 2.86
C MET A 103 -8.72 1.35 2.79
N ALA A 104 -9.86 0.69 2.58
CA ALA A 104 -11.15 1.35 2.60
C ALA A 104 -11.42 1.94 4.00
N PHE A 105 -11.13 1.16 5.06
CA PHE A 105 -11.24 1.60 6.44
C PHE A 105 -10.33 2.80 6.76
N LEU A 106 -9.04 2.69 6.44
CA LEU A 106 -8.05 3.75 6.71
C LEU A 106 -8.36 5.02 5.92
N GLU A 107 -8.63 4.90 4.62
CA GLU A 107 -8.93 6.05 3.76
C GLU A 107 -10.20 6.79 4.20
N THR A 108 -11.25 6.04 4.55
CA THR A 108 -12.50 6.58 5.07
C THR A 108 -12.24 7.36 6.37
N TRP A 109 -11.49 6.79 7.30
CA TRP A 109 -11.18 7.48 8.54
C TRP A 109 -10.33 8.75 8.31
N GLN A 110 -9.34 8.67 7.43
CA GLN A 110 -8.50 9.82 7.08
C GLN A 110 -9.34 10.94 6.44
N LYS A 111 -10.23 10.63 5.50
CA LYS A 111 -11.16 11.61 4.91
C LYS A 111 -12.05 12.25 5.97
N LYS A 112 -12.59 11.47 6.91
CA LYS A 112 -13.40 11.98 8.02
C LYS A 112 -12.62 12.95 8.91
N GLN A 113 -11.38 12.60 9.29
CA GLN A 113 -10.51 13.46 10.10
C GLN A 113 -10.14 14.77 9.39
N MET A 114 -10.09 14.76 8.06
CA MET A 114 -9.85 15.95 7.24
C MET A 114 -11.10 16.81 7.00
N GLY A 115 -12.23 16.48 7.66
CA GLY A 115 -13.47 17.25 7.58
C GLY A 115 -14.37 16.92 6.40
N ASN A 116 -14.10 15.85 5.65
CA ASN A 116 -15.00 15.45 4.56
C ASN A 116 -16.34 14.93 5.13
N THR A 117 -17.45 15.33 4.50
CA THR A 117 -18.78 14.79 4.79
C THR A 117 -18.95 13.47 4.06
N ILE A 118 -18.64 12.37 4.74
CA ILE A 118 -18.76 11.00 4.22
C ILE A 118 -19.45 10.11 5.23
N ASP A 119 -20.17 9.09 4.73
CA ASP A 119 -20.68 8.02 5.56
C ASP A 119 -19.52 7.12 6.01
N VAL A 120 -19.45 6.87 7.32
CA VAL A 120 -18.43 6.04 7.94
C VAL A 120 -19.05 4.86 8.69
N ALA A 121 -20.38 4.73 8.74
CA ALA A 121 -21.07 3.82 9.65
C ALA A 121 -20.64 2.36 9.50
N ALA A 122 -20.56 1.87 8.25
CA ALA A 122 -20.10 0.52 7.93
C ALA A 122 -18.65 0.27 8.40
N LEU A 123 -17.80 1.30 8.27
CA LEU A 123 -16.36 1.25 8.54
C LEU A 123 -15.96 1.85 9.90
N HIS A 124 -16.90 2.07 10.81
CA HIS A 124 -16.59 2.58 12.15
C HIS A 124 -16.41 1.43 13.13
N ALA A 125 -15.32 1.45 13.90
CA ALA A 125 -14.94 0.39 14.83
C ALA A 125 -15.51 0.56 16.25
N LYS A 126 -16.10 1.72 16.57
CA LYS A 126 -16.67 2.00 17.90
C LYS A 126 -17.57 0.88 18.40
N ASP A 127 -17.32 0.43 19.62
CA ASP A 127 -18.08 -0.61 20.33
C ASP A 127 -18.11 -1.98 19.63
N LYS A 128 -17.33 -2.19 18.56
CA LYS A 128 -17.24 -3.45 17.80
C LYS A 128 -16.07 -4.32 18.26
N ASP A 129 -16.26 -5.64 18.13
CA ASP A 129 -15.21 -6.64 18.18
C ASP A 129 -14.51 -6.70 16.80
N VAL A 130 -13.29 -6.17 16.71
CA VAL A 130 -12.57 -5.98 15.43
C VAL A 130 -11.54 -7.09 15.21
N ILE A 131 -11.59 -7.72 14.04
CA ILE A 131 -10.58 -8.65 13.56
C ILE A 131 -9.79 -8.02 12.40
N VAL A 132 -8.47 -8.00 12.51
CA VAL A 132 -7.56 -7.59 11.42
C VAL A 132 -6.85 -8.83 10.88
N ILE A 133 -6.93 -9.09 9.58
CA ILE A 133 -6.26 -10.25 8.96
C ILE A 133 -5.02 -9.76 8.20
N GLY A 134 -3.84 -10.08 8.73
CA GLY A 134 -2.52 -9.67 8.21
C GLY A 134 -1.71 -8.84 9.22
N GLY A 135 -0.44 -9.21 9.45
CA GLY A 135 0.44 -8.61 10.47
C GLY A 135 1.44 -7.55 9.97
N GLY A 136 1.23 -6.98 8.77
CA GLY A 136 2.08 -5.91 8.24
C GLY A 136 1.74 -4.51 8.79
N ASP A 137 2.45 -3.48 8.30
CA ASP A 137 2.27 -2.08 8.72
C ASP A 137 0.82 -1.60 8.56
N THR A 138 0.16 -1.96 7.45
CA THR A 138 -1.27 -1.65 7.23
C THR A 138 -2.17 -2.28 8.29
N GLY A 139 -1.85 -3.49 8.74
CA GLY A 139 -2.56 -4.15 9.84
C GLY A 139 -2.37 -3.39 11.15
N CYS A 140 -1.13 -3.00 11.48
CA CYS A 140 -0.85 -2.17 12.65
C CYS A 140 -1.58 -0.81 12.61
N ASP A 141 -1.65 -0.20 11.43
CA ASP A 141 -2.39 1.04 11.21
C ASP A 141 -3.91 0.87 11.42
N CYS A 142 -4.47 -0.29 11.05
CA CYS A 142 -5.85 -0.65 11.37
C CYS A 142 -6.08 -0.85 12.88
N ILE A 143 -5.12 -1.48 13.57
CA ILE A 143 -5.17 -1.67 15.04
C ILE A 143 -5.21 -0.31 15.73
N GLY A 144 -4.25 0.57 15.44
CA GLY A 144 -4.15 1.90 16.06
C GLY A 144 -5.35 2.80 15.77
N THR A 145 -5.92 2.69 14.56
CA THR A 145 -7.13 3.44 14.16
C THR A 145 -8.38 2.90 14.87
N SER A 146 -8.58 1.58 14.90
CA SER A 146 -9.71 0.94 15.60
C SER A 146 -9.70 1.28 17.09
N LEU A 147 -8.52 1.33 17.70
CA LEU A 147 -8.34 1.73 19.10
C LEU A 147 -8.86 3.14 19.37
N ARG A 148 -8.50 4.10 18.50
CA ARG A 148 -8.89 5.52 18.58
C ARG A 148 -10.37 5.74 18.29
N GLN A 149 -10.96 4.93 17.43
CA GLN A 149 -12.40 4.94 17.18
C GLN A 149 -13.22 4.35 18.35
N GLY A 150 -12.58 3.70 19.32
CA GLY A 150 -13.24 3.14 20.49
C GLY A 150 -13.73 1.70 20.30
N ALA A 151 -12.98 0.87 19.56
CA ALA A 151 -13.27 -0.55 19.46
C ALA A 151 -13.38 -1.23 20.84
N LYS A 152 -14.29 -2.19 20.94
CA LYS A 152 -14.53 -2.98 22.15
C LYS A 152 -13.44 -4.02 22.36
N SER A 153 -13.04 -4.69 21.29
CA SER A 153 -11.87 -5.57 21.27
C SER A 153 -11.17 -5.49 19.92
N ILE A 154 -9.87 -5.80 19.89
CA ILE A 154 -9.06 -5.82 18.67
C ILE A 154 -8.19 -7.08 18.71
N THR A 155 -8.30 -7.91 17.69
CA THR A 155 -7.45 -9.09 17.50
C THR A 155 -6.93 -9.12 16.07
N THR A 156 -5.69 -9.54 15.89
CA THR A 156 -5.04 -9.63 14.57
C THR A 156 -4.57 -11.03 14.31
N PHE A 157 -4.85 -11.56 13.12
CA PHE A 157 -4.40 -12.89 12.72
C PHE A 157 -3.17 -12.77 11.81
N GLU A 158 -2.10 -13.45 12.22
CA GLU A 158 -0.90 -13.65 11.42
C GLU A 158 -0.76 -15.15 11.11
N ILE A 159 -0.62 -15.46 9.82
CA ILE A 159 -0.51 -16.84 9.35
C ILE A 159 0.87 -17.42 9.65
N LEU A 160 1.89 -16.56 9.76
CA LEU A 160 3.25 -16.93 10.08
C LEU A 160 3.45 -17.15 11.59
N PRO A 161 4.44 -17.97 11.99
CA PRO A 161 4.82 -18.12 13.38
C PRO A 161 5.37 -16.81 13.95
N LYS A 162 5.32 -16.69 15.28
CA LYS A 162 5.91 -15.55 15.99
C LYS A 162 7.40 -15.45 15.64
N PRO A 163 7.86 -14.31 15.07
CA PRO A 163 9.27 -14.16 14.73
C PRO A 163 10.18 -14.23 15.96
N PRO A 164 11.47 -14.61 15.82
CA PRO A 164 12.42 -14.66 16.91
C PRO A 164 12.79 -13.26 17.42
N PRO A 165 13.29 -13.10 18.66
CA PRO A 165 13.68 -11.80 19.22
C PRO A 165 14.92 -11.19 18.55
N SER A 166 15.75 -12.00 17.88
CA SER A 166 16.98 -11.58 17.20
C SER A 166 17.11 -12.26 15.83
N ARG A 167 18.00 -11.74 14.96
CA ARG A 167 18.23 -12.30 13.63
C ARG A 167 18.82 -13.70 13.73
N GLY A 168 18.26 -14.64 12.97
CA GLY A 168 18.87 -15.96 12.76
C GLY A 168 20.09 -15.88 11.84
N GLY A 169 20.91 -16.94 11.83
CA GLY A 169 22.08 -17.06 10.93
C GLY A 169 21.71 -17.04 9.45
N ASP A 170 20.47 -17.39 9.10
CA ASP A 170 19.89 -17.34 7.76
C ASP A 170 19.24 -15.98 7.42
N ASN A 171 19.40 -14.95 8.27
CA ASN A 171 18.88 -13.60 8.04
C ASN A 171 19.91 -12.50 8.40
N PRO A 172 21.12 -12.51 7.79
CA PRO A 172 22.17 -11.54 8.08
C PRO A 172 21.82 -10.13 7.57
N TRP A 173 22.41 -9.10 8.18
CA TRP A 173 22.40 -7.75 7.58
C TRP A 173 23.13 -7.77 6.23
N PRO A 174 22.66 -7.06 5.17
CA PRO A 174 21.62 -6.02 5.15
C PRO A 174 20.20 -6.52 4.80
N THR A 175 19.93 -7.82 4.86
CA THR A 175 18.57 -8.34 4.54
C THR A 175 17.51 -7.79 5.51
N TYR A 176 16.25 -7.72 5.07
CA TYR A 176 15.16 -7.25 5.91
C TYR A 176 15.07 -8.12 7.19
N PRO A 177 15.04 -7.53 8.40
CA PRO A 177 15.06 -8.28 9.64
C PRO A 177 13.76 -9.06 9.84
N ARG A 178 13.88 -10.39 9.91
CA ARG A 178 12.82 -11.33 10.31
C ARG A 178 12.84 -11.52 11.83
N VAL A 179 12.56 -10.44 12.56
CA VAL A 179 12.58 -10.40 14.03
C VAL A 179 11.25 -9.92 14.59
N PHE A 180 10.96 -10.26 15.84
CA PHE A 180 9.76 -9.82 16.53
C PHE A 180 9.82 -8.31 16.71
N LYS A 181 8.88 -7.61 16.07
CA LYS A 181 8.73 -6.17 16.19
C LYS A 181 7.45 -5.88 16.97
N VAL A 182 7.56 -4.94 17.88
CA VAL A 182 6.42 -4.28 18.50
C VAL A 182 6.36 -2.89 17.90
N ASP A 183 5.17 -2.48 17.49
CA ASP A 183 4.93 -1.20 16.82
C ASP A 183 3.78 -0.51 17.57
N TYR A 184 3.57 0.78 17.33
CA TYR A 184 2.73 1.64 18.17
C TYR A 184 1.34 1.05 18.45
N GLY A 185 0.66 0.52 17.42
CA GLY A 185 -0.68 -0.06 17.58
C GLY A 185 -0.69 -1.30 18.47
N HIS A 186 0.38 -2.10 18.43
CA HIS A 186 0.54 -3.26 19.31
C HIS A 186 0.75 -2.84 20.76
N GLU A 187 1.62 -1.85 21.00
CA GLU A 187 1.91 -1.34 22.34
C GLU A 187 0.69 -0.68 22.98
N GLU A 188 -0.02 0.17 22.23
CA GLU A 188 -1.20 0.88 22.71
C GLU A 188 -2.35 -0.07 23.05
N VAL A 189 -2.60 -1.10 22.22
CA VAL A 189 -3.60 -2.13 22.53
C VAL A 189 -3.20 -2.95 23.75
N LYS A 190 -1.93 -3.36 23.84
CA LYS A 190 -1.44 -4.08 25.02
C LYS A 190 -1.62 -3.26 26.29
N LEU A 191 -1.39 -1.95 26.23
CA LEU A 191 -1.59 -1.05 27.36
C LEU A 191 -3.08 -0.92 27.74
N LYS A 192 -3.97 -0.73 26.76
CA LYS A 192 -5.41 -0.54 27.02
C LYS A 192 -6.13 -1.82 27.45
N PHE A 193 -5.83 -2.94 26.80
CA PHE A 193 -6.56 -4.20 26.95
C PHE A 193 -5.79 -5.29 27.70
N GLY A 194 -4.54 -5.00 28.13
CA GLY A 194 -3.72 -5.92 28.94
C GLY A 194 -3.12 -7.11 28.17
N ARG A 195 -3.29 -7.18 26.84
CA ARG A 195 -2.79 -8.30 26.02
C ARG A 195 -2.30 -7.85 24.64
N ASP A 196 -1.33 -8.58 24.09
CA ASP A 196 -0.95 -8.42 22.69
C ASP A 196 -2.17 -8.74 21.79
N PRO A 197 -2.48 -7.92 20.78
CA PRO A 197 -3.63 -8.18 19.92
C PRO A 197 -3.39 -9.34 18.95
N ARG A 198 -2.14 -9.78 18.75
CA ARG A 198 -1.77 -10.69 17.66
C ARG A 198 -1.88 -12.15 18.07
N GLU A 199 -2.53 -12.91 17.20
CA GLU A 199 -2.57 -14.36 17.19
C GLU A 199 -1.72 -14.87 16.02
N TYR A 200 -0.61 -15.52 16.35
CA TYR A 200 0.32 -16.10 15.37
C TYR A 200 -0.12 -17.49 14.93
N SER A 201 0.43 -17.95 13.81
CA SER A 201 0.14 -19.27 13.26
C SER A 201 -1.36 -19.52 13.12
N THR A 202 -2.13 -18.50 12.70
CA THR A 202 -3.60 -18.55 12.68
C THR A 202 -4.11 -18.40 11.25
N LEU A 203 -4.74 -19.46 10.74
CA LEU A 203 -5.40 -19.49 9.44
C LEU A 203 -6.90 -19.23 9.62
N THR A 204 -7.47 -18.39 8.76
CA THR A 204 -8.91 -18.15 8.70
C THR A 204 -9.57 -19.18 7.79
N LYS A 205 -10.60 -19.88 8.28
CA LYS A 205 -11.32 -20.94 7.56
C LYS A 205 -12.63 -20.44 6.94
N GLU A 206 -13.43 -19.72 7.72
CA GLU A 206 -14.71 -19.17 7.28
C GLU A 206 -15.12 -17.94 8.09
N PHE A 207 -15.99 -17.13 7.49
CA PHE A 207 -16.72 -16.08 8.19
C PHE A 207 -18.08 -16.61 8.65
N LEU A 208 -18.47 -16.27 9.87
CA LEU A 208 -19.75 -16.72 10.45
C LEU A 208 -20.81 -15.65 10.23
N ASP A 209 -21.98 -16.07 9.73
CA ASP A 209 -23.15 -15.23 9.51
C ASP A 209 -23.93 -15.04 10.82
N ASP A 210 -24.42 -13.83 11.07
CA ASP A 210 -25.32 -13.50 12.17
C ASP A 210 -26.79 -13.94 11.91
N GLY A 211 -27.06 -14.45 10.71
CA GLY A 211 -28.40 -14.83 10.23
C GLY A 211 -29.15 -13.69 9.53
N ASN A 212 -28.58 -12.49 9.51
CA ASN A 212 -29.11 -11.29 8.85
C ASN A 212 -28.17 -10.78 7.75
N GLY A 213 -27.16 -11.56 7.37
CA GLY A 213 -26.20 -11.22 6.32
C GLY A 213 -25.02 -10.38 6.80
N LYS A 214 -24.77 -10.29 8.12
CA LYS A 214 -23.60 -9.62 8.69
C LYS A 214 -22.64 -10.62 9.31
N VAL A 215 -21.37 -10.25 9.39
CA VAL A 215 -20.37 -11.06 10.09
C VAL A 215 -20.64 -11.04 11.61
N ALA A 216 -20.69 -12.22 12.22
CA ALA A 216 -20.77 -12.42 13.67
C ALA A 216 -19.45 -12.94 14.26
N GLY A 217 -18.59 -13.51 13.41
CA GLY A 217 -17.35 -14.12 13.87
C GLY A 217 -16.50 -14.69 12.75
N VAL A 218 -15.36 -15.22 13.16
CA VAL A 218 -14.37 -15.83 12.26
C VAL A 218 -13.95 -17.18 12.85
N GLN A 219 -14.14 -18.26 12.09
CA GLN A 219 -13.57 -19.55 12.44
C GLN A 219 -12.13 -19.62 11.95
N THR A 220 -11.25 -20.10 12.83
CA THR A 220 -9.82 -20.21 12.58
C THR A 220 -9.30 -21.58 12.98
N VAL A 221 -8.11 -21.91 12.50
CA VAL A 221 -7.32 -23.08 12.91
C VAL A 221 -5.86 -22.65 13.09
N LYS A 222 -5.11 -23.33 13.96
CA LYS A 222 -3.66 -23.12 14.04
C LYS A 222 -2.95 -23.83 12.90
N VAL A 223 -1.84 -23.26 12.44
CA VAL A 223 -1.00 -23.82 11.37
C VAL A 223 0.46 -23.88 11.76
N GLU A 224 1.13 -24.93 11.26
CA GLU A 224 2.57 -25.10 11.35
C GLU A 224 3.20 -25.00 9.97
N TRP A 225 4.39 -24.38 9.93
CA TRP A 225 5.16 -24.21 8.70
C TRP A 225 6.39 -25.10 8.76
N THR A 226 6.44 -26.10 7.89
CA THR A 226 7.56 -27.03 7.75
C THR A 226 8.22 -26.88 6.38
N LYS A 227 9.43 -27.40 6.20
CA LYS A 227 10.02 -27.53 4.87
C LYS A 227 9.78 -28.94 4.36
N ASP A 228 9.26 -29.06 3.15
CA ASP A 228 9.17 -30.34 2.45
C ASP A 228 10.58 -30.86 2.09
N PRO A 229 10.72 -32.12 1.65
CA PRO A 229 12.02 -32.67 1.24
C PRO A 229 12.71 -31.91 0.10
N SER A 230 11.98 -31.09 -0.67
CA SER A 230 12.52 -30.21 -1.72
C SER A 230 12.94 -28.83 -1.19
N GLY A 231 12.81 -28.59 0.11
CA GLY A 231 13.15 -27.35 0.78
C GLY A 231 12.09 -26.26 0.67
N ARG A 232 10.92 -26.55 0.10
CA ARG A 232 9.81 -25.59 -0.02
C ARG A 232 9.01 -25.54 1.27
N TRP A 233 8.52 -24.36 1.62
CA TRP A 233 7.63 -24.20 2.77
C TRP A 233 6.28 -24.85 2.50
N LYS A 234 5.84 -25.69 3.44
CA LYS A 234 4.54 -26.34 3.50
C LYS A 234 3.82 -25.87 4.75
N MET A 235 2.53 -25.57 4.61
CA MET A 235 1.65 -25.19 5.71
C MET A 235 0.75 -26.38 6.02
N ASP A 236 0.74 -26.81 7.29
CA ASP A 236 -0.09 -27.91 7.79
C ASP A 236 -1.02 -27.39 8.90
N GLU A 237 -2.29 -27.79 8.87
CA GLU A 237 -3.26 -27.44 9.91
C GLU A 237 -3.04 -28.32 11.15
N VAL A 238 -3.15 -27.72 12.34
CA VAL A 238 -3.06 -28.45 13.61
C VAL A 238 -4.46 -28.95 13.98
N GLU A 239 -4.66 -30.26 13.95
CA GLU A 239 -5.95 -30.88 14.25
C GLU A 239 -6.43 -30.56 15.68
N GLY A 240 -7.72 -30.24 15.84
CA GLY A 240 -8.31 -29.91 17.14
C GLY A 240 -7.98 -28.50 17.66
N SER A 241 -7.32 -27.66 16.85
CA SER A 241 -6.96 -26.28 17.20
C SER A 241 -7.97 -25.24 16.71
N GLU A 242 -9.14 -25.68 16.25
CA GLU A 242 -10.19 -24.81 15.74
C GLU A 242 -10.68 -23.87 16.84
N LYS A 243 -10.84 -22.60 16.48
CA LYS A 243 -11.31 -21.57 17.40
C LYS A 243 -12.18 -20.55 16.68
N VAL A 244 -13.28 -20.20 17.31
CA VAL A 244 -14.18 -19.13 16.87
C VAL A 244 -13.84 -17.85 17.61
N TYR A 245 -13.66 -16.76 16.87
CA TYR A 245 -13.52 -15.41 17.40
C TYR A 245 -14.77 -14.61 17.05
N LYS A 246 -15.36 -13.92 18.03
CA LYS A 246 -16.44 -12.95 17.77
C LYS A 246 -15.89 -11.78 16.95
N ALA A 247 -16.63 -11.34 15.95
CA ALA A 247 -16.25 -10.23 15.09
C ALA A 247 -17.50 -9.50 14.59
N ASP A 248 -17.55 -8.18 14.79
CA ASP A 248 -18.57 -7.31 14.17
C ASP A 248 -17.97 -6.48 13.02
N LEU A 249 -16.63 -6.46 12.89
CA LEU A 249 -15.88 -5.82 11.81
C LEU A 249 -14.61 -6.62 11.50
N VAL A 250 -14.43 -7.00 10.24
CA VAL A 250 -13.24 -7.68 9.73
C VAL A 250 -12.51 -6.78 8.73
N LEU A 251 -11.22 -6.58 8.94
CA LEU A 251 -10.35 -5.76 8.10
C LEU A 251 -9.27 -6.62 7.43
N LEU A 252 -9.32 -6.73 6.10
CA LEU A 252 -8.36 -7.48 5.30
C LEU A 252 -7.13 -6.62 5.01
N ALA A 253 -6.03 -6.90 5.70
CA ALA A 253 -4.73 -6.22 5.61
C ALA A 253 -3.64 -7.13 5.01
N MET A 254 -3.98 -7.85 3.94
CA MET A 254 -3.15 -8.91 3.34
C MET A 254 -2.20 -8.43 2.22
N GLY A 255 -2.04 -7.10 2.10
CA GLY A 255 -1.24 -6.46 1.06
C GLY A 255 -1.95 -6.32 -0.29
N PHE A 256 -1.18 -5.98 -1.31
CA PHE A 256 -1.67 -5.64 -2.65
C PHE A 256 -1.03 -6.52 -3.72
N LEU A 257 -1.73 -6.69 -4.84
CA LEU A 257 -1.29 -7.52 -5.97
C LEU A 257 -0.68 -6.71 -7.12
N GLY A 258 -0.76 -5.38 -7.08
CA GLY A 258 -0.26 -4.51 -8.14
C GLY A 258 -1.16 -3.31 -8.39
N PRO A 259 -0.87 -2.51 -9.43
CA PRO A 259 -1.74 -1.42 -9.87
C PRO A 259 -3.10 -1.93 -10.39
N GLU A 260 -4.10 -1.06 -10.36
CA GLU A 260 -5.36 -1.30 -11.08
C GLU A 260 -5.12 -1.39 -12.60
N ARG A 261 -5.88 -2.26 -13.27
CA ARG A 261 -5.58 -2.67 -14.65
C ARG A 261 -6.08 -1.73 -15.74
N TYR A 262 -6.97 -0.79 -15.45
CA TYR A 262 -7.64 -0.03 -16.51
C TYR A 262 -6.67 0.82 -17.35
N ILE A 263 -5.70 1.52 -16.73
CA ILE A 263 -4.66 2.26 -17.48
C ILE A 263 -3.72 1.29 -18.22
N ILE A 264 -3.37 0.17 -17.58
CA ILE A 264 -2.48 -0.84 -18.16
C ILE A 264 -3.09 -1.43 -19.43
N ASN A 265 -4.37 -1.77 -19.38
CA ASN A 265 -5.11 -2.31 -20.51
C ASN A 265 -5.30 -1.25 -21.61
N GLU A 266 -5.64 -0.02 -21.22
CA GLU A 266 -5.83 1.09 -22.16
C GLU A 266 -4.55 1.40 -22.93
N LEU A 267 -3.41 1.49 -22.24
CA LEU A 267 -2.11 1.76 -22.84
C LEU A 267 -1.40 0.49 -23.36
N GLU A 268 -2.01 -0.70 -23.25
CA GLU A 268 -1.44 -1.98 -23.70
C GLU A 268 -0.03 -2.26 -23.11
N LEU A 269 0.15 -1.95 -21.82
CA LEU A 269 1.44 -2.08 -21.14
C LEU A 269 1.73 -3.54 -20.75
N GLU A 270 2.97 -3.98 -20.97
CA GLU A 270 3.43 -5.27 -20.47
C GLU A 270 3.52 -5.29 -18.93
N GLN A 271 3.24 -6.45 -18.34
CA GLN A 271 3.32 -6.66 -16.90
C GLN A 271 4.35 -7.76 -16.56
N ASP A 272 4.97 -7.64 -15.39
CA ASP A 272 5.81 -8.70 -14.83
C ASP A 272 4.93 -9.87 -14.29
N PRO A 273 5.52 -11.03 -13.93
CA PRO A 273 4.76 -12.15 -13.35
C PRO A 273 4.04 -11.83 -12.02
N ARG A 274 4.29 -10.67 -11.42
CA ARG A 274 3.64 -10.16 -10.21
C ARG A 274 2.61 -9.07 -10.51
N SER A 275 2.22 -8.89 -11.77
CA SER A 275 1.26 -7.87 -12.23
C SER A 275 1.72 -6.41 -12.09
N ASN A 276 2.99 -6.14 -11.82
CA ASN A 276 3.52 -4.77 -11.87
C ASN A 276 3.80 -4.37 -13.32
N ILE A 277 3.83 -3.07 -13.62
CA ILE A 277 4.21 -2.57 -14.95
C ILE A 277 5.66 -2.96 -15.22
N SER A 278 5.89 -3.68 -16.32
CA SER A 278 7.19 -4.18 -16.71
C SER A 278 8.06 -3.04 -17.28
N THR A 279 9.32 -3.03 -16.87
CA THR A 279 10.35 -2.12 -17.39
C THR A 279 11.69 -2.87 -17.40
N PRO A 280 12.61 -2.61 -18.35
CA PRO A 280 13.93 -3.23 -18.35
C PRO A 280 14.70 -2.99 -17.05
N SER A 281 15.66 -3.88 -16.74
CA SER A 281 16.48 -3.75 -15.53
C SER A 281 17.20 -2.41 -15.48
N GLY A 282 17.03 -1.68 -14.37
CA GLY A 282 17.62 -0.34 -14.18
C GLY A 282 16.98 0.78 -15.00
N LYS A 283 15.87 0.53 -15.69
CA LYS A 283 15.12 1.51 -16.48
C LYS A 283 13.71 1.75 -15.92
N TYR A 284 13.11 2.84 -16.36
CA TYR A 284 11.75 3.25 -16.03
C TYR A 284 10.85 3.40 -17.26
N SER A 285 11.42 3.40 -18.48
CA SER A 285 10.66 3.29 -19.72
C SER A 285 9.90 1.97 -19.78
N THR A 286 8.63 2.03 -20.19
CA THR A 286 7.78 0.86 -20.39
C THR A 286 7.95 0.28 -21.80
N SER A 287 7.10 -0.69 -22.17
CA SER A 287 7.01 -1.23 -23.54
C SER A 287 6.49 -0.21 -24.56
N VAL A 288 5.89 0.90 -24.11
CA VAL A 288 5.26 1.92 -24.95
C VAL A 288 6.06 3.22 -24.93
N ASP A 289 6.32 3.77 -26.12
CA ASP A 289 7.07 5.02 -26.26
C ASP A 289 6.38 6.19 -25.52
N LYS A 290 7.20 7.09 -24.98
CA LYS A 290 6.80 8.21 -24.09
C LYS A 290 6.21 7.80 -22.73
N ILE A 291 5.94 6.52 -22.48
CA ILE A 291 5.34 6.05 -21.21
C ILE A 291 6.41 5.46 -20.30
N PHE A 292 6.46 5.98 -19.08
CA PHE A 292 7.36 5.55 -18.00
C PHE A 292 6.54 5.09 -16.80
N ALA A 293 7.12 4.26 -15.93
CA ALA A 293 6.49 3.85 -14.67
C ALA A 293 7.49 3.92 -13.51
N ALA A 294 7.04 4.29 -12.32
CA ALA A 294 7.89 4.37 -11.12
C ALA A 294 7.11 4.16 -9.81
N GLY A 295 7.81 3.70 -8.78
CA GLY A 295 7.21 3.44 -7.47
C GLY A 295 6.43 2.14 -7.45
N ASP A 296 5.45 2.03 -6.56
CA ASP A 296 4.82 0.74 -6.25
C ASP A 296 4.08 0.09 -7.43
N CYS A 297 3.64 0.86 -8.44
CA CYS A 297 3.02 0.28 -9.65
C CYS A 297 4.03 -0.47 -10.55
N ARG A 298 5.33 -0.19 -10.40
CA ARG A 298 6.44 -0.85 -11.14
C ARG A 298 7.21 -1.83 -10.25
N ARG A 299 7.48 -1.43 -9.00
CA ARG A 299 8.27 -2.20 -8.03
C ARG A 299 7.47 -3.26 -7.28
N GLY A 300 6.16 -3.06 -7.18
CA GLY A 300 5.32 -3.67 -6.14
C GLY A 300 5.40 -2.91 -4.82
N GLN A 301 4.50 -3.24 -3.90
CA GLN A 301 4.38 -2.60 -2.58
C GLN A 301 5.74 -2.49 -1.86
N SER A 302 6.14 -1.27 -1.50
CA SER A 302 7.46 -1.02 -0.91
C SER A 302 7.47 0.15 0.06
N LEU A 303 8.67 0.58 0.48
CA LEU A 303 8.85 1.70 1.38
C LEU A 303 8.79 3.03 0.63
N VAL A 304 8.32 4.08 1.32
CA VAL A 304 8.26 5.46 0.79
C VAL A 304 9.61 5.92 0.22
N VAL A 305 10.72 5.55 0.87
CA VAL A 305 12.07 5.90 0.39
C VAL A 305 12.40 5.29 -0.97
N TRP A 306 11.91 4.08 -1.26
CA TRP A 306 12.06 3.45 -2.57
C TRP A 306 11.23 4.17 -3.63
N ALA A 307 9.98 4.53 -3.32
CA ALA A 307 9.16 5.33 -4.23
C ALA A 307 9.78 6.71 -4.53
N ILE A 308 10.39 7.37 -3.52
CA ILE A 308 11.13 8.62 -3.73
C ILE A 308 12.36 8.39 -4.61
N ASN A 309 13.13 7.33 -4.38
CA ASN A 309 14.30 7.01 -5.19
C ASN A 309 13.90 6.74 -6.64
N GLU A 310 12.95 5.83 -6.87
CA GLU A 310 12.46 5.51 -8.21
C GLU A 310 11.90 6.74 -8.92
N GLY A 311 11.14 7.59 -8.23
CA GLY A 311 10.67 8.86 -8.82
C GLY A 311 11.81 9.79 -9.26
N ARG A 312 12.92 9.85 -8.51
CA ARG A 312 14.10 10.65 -8.90
C ARG A 312 14.83 10.06 -10.11
N GLN A 313 15.00 8.74 -10.13
CA GLN A 313 15.67 8.08 -11.26
C GLN A 313 14.80 8.12 -12.53
N ALA A 314 13.49 7.93 -12.40
CA ALA A 314 12.55 8.04 -13.50
C ALA A 314 12.54 9.46 -14.08
N ALA A 315 12.55 10.50 -13.24
CA ALA A 315 12.67 11.89 -13.71
C ALA A 315 13.94 12.12 -14.52
N ARG A 316 15.07 11.56 -14.09
CA ARG A 316 16.32 11.62 -14.86
C ARG A 316 16.22 10.92 -16.22
N GLU A 317 15.55 9.77 -16.27
CA GLU A 317 15.35 9.04 -17.52
C GLU A 317 14.41 9.79 -18.47
N VAL A 318 13.32 10.37 -17.95
CA VAL A 318 12.41 11.23 -18.71
C VAL A 318 13.13 12.47 -19.24
N ASP A 319 13.92 13.15 -18.40
CA ASP A 319 14.72 14.31 -18.80
C ASP A 319 15.71 13.96 -19.91
N ALA A 320 16.44 12.86 -19.78
CA ALA A 320 17.35 12.38 -20.82
C ALA A 320 16.63 11.94 -22.11
N TYR A 321 15.39 11.45 -21.99
CA TYR A 321 14.55 11.12 -23.14
C TYR A 321 14.18 12.38 -23.93
N LEU A 322 13.74 13.44 -23.24
CA LEU A 322 13.30 14.71 -23.84
C LEU A 322 14.47 15.58 -24.33
N MET A 323 15.56 15.65 -23.57
CA MET A 323 16.67 16.58 -23.79
C MET A 323 17.92 15.93 -24.38
N GLN A 324 17.90 14.62 -24.65
CA GLN A 324 19.04 13.78 -25.11
C GLN A 324 20.20 13.67 -24.10
N SER A 325 20.17 14.45 -23.03
CA SER A 325 21.09 14.39 -21.90
C SER A 325 20.39 14.83 -20.62
N SER A 326 20.98 14.54 -19.46
CA SER A 326 20.41 14.97 -18.18
C SER A 326 21.48 15.38 -17.16
N THR A 327 21.22 16.49 -16.48
CA THR A 327 22.02 17.00 -15.34
C THR A 327 21.43 16.61 -13.98
N LEU A 328 20.29 15.90 -13.96
CA LEU A 328 19.68 15.42 -12.73
C LEU A 328 20.56 14.37 -12.02
N PRO A 329 20.60 14.31 -10.67
CA PRO A 329 21.53 13.44 -9.96
C PRO A 329 21.20 11.95 -10.10
N LEU A 330 22.25 11.11 -10.09
CA LEU A 330 22.14 9.64 -9.97
C LEU A 330 21.94 9.22 -8.50
N SER A 331 21.73 7.91 -8.28
CA SER A 331 21.75 7.33 -6.92
C SER A 331 23.05 7.68 -6.20
N GLY A 332 22.93 8.18 -4.97
CA GLY A 332 24.08 8.70 -4.20
C GLY A 332 24.36 10.20 -4.39
N GLY A 333 23.59 10.91 -5.23
CA GLY A 333 23.71 12.37 -5.38
C GLY A 333 24.80 12.82 -6.36
N VAL A 334 25.44 11.89 -7.08
CA VAL A 334 26.47 12.21 -8.06
C VAL A 334 25.82 12.72 -9.35
N VAL A 335 26.18 13.93 -9.76
CA VAL A 335 25.79 14.48 -11.07
C VAL A 335 26.79 13.99 -12.11
N GLN A 336 26.34 13.10 -13.00
CA GLN A 336 27.07 12.73 -14.21
C GLN A 336 26.27 13.17 -15.42
N ILE A 337 26.92 13.68 -16.46
CA ILE A 337 26.24 13.99 -17.72
C ILE A 337 25.97 12.65 -18.42
N THR A 338 24.71 12.23 -18.52
CA THR A 338 24.35 11.09 -19.38
C THR A 338 24.15 11.63 -20.78
N GLN A 339 24.85 11.08 -21.77
CA GLN A 339 24.57 11.31 -23.18
C GLN A 339 23.88 10.06 -23.74
N LYS A 340 22.83 10.23 -24.54
CA LYS A 340 22.31 9.13 -25.38
C LYS A 340 23.40 8.80 -26.41
N GLY A 341 23.87 7.55 -26.41
CA GLY A 341 24.77 7.02 -27.44
C GLY A 341 24.02 6.68 -28.72
#